data_AF-A0A1M4VKS9-F1
#
_entry.id   AF-A0A1M4VKS9-F1
#
_cell.length_a   1.000
_cell.length_b   1.000
_cell.length_c   1.000
_cell.angle_alpha   90.00
_cell.angle_beta   90.00
_cell.angle_gamma   90.00
#
_symmetry.space_group_name_H-M   'P 1'
#
loop_
_entity.id
_entity.type
_entity.pdbx_description
1 polymer ?
#
loop_
_entity_poly.entity_id
_entity_poly.type
_entity_poly.pdbx_seq_one_letter_code
_entity_poly.pdbx_strand_id
1 'polypeptide(L)' 'MKTSVFLEKLQEELEEDETLTTETNLKSLESYDSISLLSIIAFVDENFNKKIDTKHFKDIETVSDLMNVIGKENFEE' A
#
# COMPACT_ATOMS: atom_id res chain seq x y z
N MET A 1 -9.37 4.13 -9.20
CA MET A 1 -8.57 5.15 -8.49
C MET A 1 -7.31 5.36 -9.31
N LYS A 2 -6.95 6.60 -9.63
CA LYS A 2 -5.68 6.88 -10.31
C LYS A 2 -4.49 6.40 -9.48
N THR A 3 -3.50 5.80 -10.15
CA THR A 3 -2.30 5.29 -9.47
C THR A 3 -1.58 6.39 -8.69
N SER A 4 -1.44 7.60 -9.25
CA SER A 4 -0.81 8.74 -8.54
C SER A 4 -1.52 9.08 -7.23
N VAL A 5 -2.86 9.09 -7.24
CA VAL A 5 -3.67 9.39 -6.03
C VAL A 5 -3.51 8.30 -4.99
N PHE A 6 -3.41 7.04 -5.42
CA PHE A 6 -3.12 5.94 -4.50
C PHE A 6 -1.75 6.09 -3.84
N LEU A 7 -0.72 6.44 -4.61
CA LEU A 7 0.64 6.65 -4.11
C LEU A 7 0.69 7.81 -3.11
N GLU A 8 0.06 8.94 -3.44
CA GLU A 8 -0.02 10.10 -2.54
C GLU A 8 -0.69 9.74 -1.22
N LYS A 9 -1.86 9.09 -1.26
CA LYS A 9 -2.56 8.68 -0.04
C LYS A 9 -1.79 7.65 0.76
N LEU A 10 -1.19 6.67 0.10
CA LEU A 10 -0.39 5.65 0.77
C LEU A 10 0.82 6.28 1.45
N GLN A 11 1.43 7.29 0.83
CA GLN A 11 2.54 8.05 1.41
C GLN A 11 2.08 8.80 2.67
N GLU A 12 0.92 9.46 2.62
CA GLU A 12 0.34 10.14 3.79
C GLU A 12 0.06 9.16 4.94
N GLU A 13 -0.53 7.99 4.66
CA GLU A 13 -0.85 6.95 5.66
C GLU A 13 0.40 6.33 6.31
N LEU A 14 1.52 6.35 5.59
CA LEU A 14 2.81 5.83 6.05
C LEU A 14 3.70 6.91 6.69
N GLU A 15 3.23 8.16 6.72
CA GLU A 15 3.99 9.32 7.18
C GLU A 15 5.37 9.41 6.51
N GLU A 16 5.44 9.06 5.22
CA GLU A 16 6.70 9.00 4.47
C GLU A 16 6.99 10.33 3.75
N ASP A 17 8.19 10.87 3.98
CA ASP A 17 8.62 12.13 3.36
C ASP A 17 9.00 11.94 1.87
N GLU A 18 9.53 10.77 1.54
CA GLU A 18 9.94 10.43 0.17
C GLU A 18 8.75 10.06 -0.71
N THR A 19 8.83 10.46 -1.99
CA THR A 19 7.80 10.14 -2.97
C THR A 19 7.76 8.64 -3.24
N LEU A 20 6.62 8.01 -2.95
CA LEU A 20 6.40 6.61 -3.25
C LEU A 20 6.24 6.38 -4.75
N THR A 21 6.77 5.25 -5.21
CA THR A 21 6.62 4.74 -6.57
C THR A 21 6.08 3.32 -6.51
N THR A 22 5.60 2.79 -7.64
CA THR A 22 5.17 1.39 -7.70
C THR A 22 6.30 0.40 -7.41
N GLU A 23 7.56 0.80 -7.62
CA GLU A 23 8.76 -0.02 -7.38
C GLU A 23 9.30 0.13 -5.96
N THR A 24 8.76 1.06 -5.17
CA THR A 24 9.21 1.30 -3.80
C THR A 24 9.01 0.05 -2.95
N ASN A 25 10.08 -0.40 -2.29
CA ASN A 25 10.04 -1.50 -1.35
C ASN A 25 9.50 -1.00 0.00
N LEU A 26 8.27 -1.40 0.31
CA LEU A 26 7.58 -1.04 1.54
C LEU A 26 8.35 -1.51 2.77
N LYS A 27 8.95 -2.71 2.73
CA LYS A 27 9.74 -3.27 3.85
C LYS A 27 11.07 -2.56 4.10
N SER A 28 11.54 -1.77 3.14
CA SER A 28 12.78 -0.98 3.28
C SER A 28 12.54 0.42 3.83
N LEU A 29 11.28 0.85 3.94
CA LEU A 29 10.94 2.14 4.52
C LEU A 29 11.20 2.09 6.03
N GLU A 30 11.85 3.12 6.57
CA GLU A 30 12.10 3.23 8.02
C GLU A 30 10.78 3.29 8.80
N SER A 31 9.74 3.87 8.20
CA SER A 31 8.40 3.96 8.76
C SER A 31 7.63 2.64 8.72
N TYR A 32 8.13 1.58 8.07
CA TYR A 32 7.40 0.32 7.90
C TYR A 32 7.54 -0.61 9.10
N ASP A 33 6.69 -0.36 10.10
CA ASP A 33 6.56 -1.16 11.31
C ASP A 33 5.15 -1.77 11.44
N SER A 34 4.86 -2.42 12.58
CA SER A 34 3.55 -3.04 12.84
C SER A 34 2.36 -2.06 12.80
N ILE A 35 2.59 -0.77 13.01
CA ILE A 35 1.55 0.27 12.93
C ILE A 35 1.20 0.55 11.47
N SER A 36 2.20 0.79 10.65
CA SER A 36 2.08 1.05 9.21
C SER A 36 1.41 -0.11 8.46
N LEU A 37 1.67 -1.35 8.89
CA LEU A 37 0.92 -2.54 8.47
C LEU A 37 -0.60 -2.37 8.69
N LEU A 38 -1.02 -1.94 9.88
CA LEU A 38 -2.43 -1.77 10.21
C LEU A 38 -3.04 -0.61 9.43
N SER A 39 -2.31 0.50 9.25
CA SER A 39 -2.73 1.63 8.41
C SER A 39 -2.98 1.18 6.98
N ILE A 40 -2.05 0.43 6.36
CA ILE A 40 -2.24 -0.10 5.01
C ILE A 40 -3.47 -1.03 4.94
N ILE A 41 -3.65 -1.92 5.90
CA ILE A 41 -4.80 -2.84 5.92
C ILE A 41 -6.12 -2.04 6.01
N ALA A 42 -6.20 -1.06 6.90
CA ALA A 42 -7.37 -0.21 7.06
C ALA A 42 -7.65 0.60 5.80
N PHE A 43 -6.61 1.25 5.26
CA PHE A 43 -6.67 2.02 4.02
C PHE A 43 -7.22 1.18 2.85
N VAL A 44 -6.75 -0.06 2.72
CA VAL A 44 -7.21 -0.96 1.67
C VAL A 44 -8.67 -1.41 1.88
N ASP A 45 -9.06 -1.74 3.10
CA ASP A 45 -10.44 -2.12 3.42
C ASP A 45 -11.39 -0.94 3.16
N GLU A 46 -11.03 0.28 3.54
CA GLU A 46 -11.88 1.46 3.36
C GLU A 46 -12.00 1.92 1.90
N ASN A 47 -10.90 1.90 1.12
CA ASN A 47 -10.91 2.43 -0.24
C ASN A 47 -11.33 1.39 -1.29
N PHE A 48 -11.11 0.10 -1.03
CA PHE A 48 -11.33 -0.96 -2.01
C PHE A 48 -12.26 -2.08 -1.52
N ASN A 49 -12.69 -2.02 -0.26
CA ASN A 49 -13.55 -3.04 0.37
C ASN A 49 -12.92 -4.46 0.25
N LYS A 50 -11.59 -4.50 0.38
CA LYS A 50 -10.74 -5.70 0.30
C LYS A 50 -10.08 -5.96 1.65
N LYS A 51 -10.10 -7.21 2.09
CA LYS A 51 -9.37 -7.64 3.29
C LYS A 51 -8.06 -8.30 2.91
N ILE A 52 -6.96 -7.69 3.33
CA ILE A 52 -5.64 -8.30 3.24
C ILE A 52 -5.41 -9.14 4.50
N ASP A 53 -5.18 -10.43 4.33
CA ASP A 53 -4.79 -11.30 5.44
C ASP A 53 -3.33 -11.00 5.82
N THR A 54 -3.05 -10.92 7.12
CA THR A 54 -1.71 -10.64 7.64
C THR A 54 -0.67 -11.66 7.19
N LYS A 55 -1.08 -12.89 6.84
CA LYS A 55 -0.19 -13.89 6.25
C LYS A 55 0.27 -13.52 4.84
N HIS A 56 -0.61 -12.93 4.03
CA HIS A 56 -0.32 -12.47 2.67
C HIS A 56 0.50 -11.18 2.68
N PHE A 57 0.39 -10.38 3.75
CA PHE A 57 1.17 -9.17 3.88
C PHE A 57 2.68 -9.43 3.98
N LYS A 58 3.09 -10.60 4.49
CA LYS A 58 4.51 -11.00 4.49
C LYS A 58 5.08 -11.16 3.08
N ASP A 59 4.24 -11.45 2.11
CA ASP A 59 4.61 -11.60 0.70
C ASP A 59 4.54 -10.28 -0.08
N ILE A 60 4.01 -9.21 0.54
CA ILE A 60 3.97 -7.86 -0.05
C ILE A 60 5.31 -7.18 0.24
N GLU A 61 6.12 -7.01 -0.80
CA GLU A 61 7.42 -6.33 -0.69
C GLU A 61 7.37 -4.92 -1.26
N THR A 62 6.69 -4.76 -2.40
CA THR A 62 6.60 -3.47 -3.10
C THR A 62 5.18 -2.91 -3.12
N VAL A 63 5.08 -1.62 -3.44
CA VAL A 63 3.78 -0.99 -3.71
C VAL A 63 3.05 -1.70 -4.87
N SER A 64 3.77 -2.17 -5.89
CA SER A 64 3.17 -2.95 -6.98
C SER A 64 2.56 -4.26 -6.48
N ASP A 65 3.21 -4.96 -5.54
CA ASP A 65 2.65 -6.17 -4.92
C ASP A 65 1.36 -5.87 -4.16
N LEU A 66 1.33 -4.76 -3.43
CA LEU A 66 0.13 -4.30 -2.74
C LEU A 66 -1.01 -4.04 -3.74
N MET A 67 -0.73 -3.34 -4.85
CA MET A 67 -1.70 -3.11 -5.92
C MET A 67 -2.18 -4.41 -6.57
N ASN A 68 -1.31 -5.40 -6.72
CA ASN A 68 -1.68 -6.73 -7.23
C ASN A 68 -2.66 -7.46 -6.31
N VAL A 69 -2.44 -7.36 -4.99
CA VAL A 69 -3.32 -7.95 -3.98
C VAL A 69 -4.69 -7.27 -3.94
N ILE A 70 -4.72 -5.94 -4.08
CA ILE A 70 -5.96 -5.15 -4.19
C ILE A 70 -6.71 -5.53 -5.47
N GLY A 71 -5.96 -5.72 -6.56
CA GLY A 71 -6.45 -6.05 -7.89
C GLY A 71 -6.28 -4.87 -8.84
N LYS A 72 -5.53 -5.10 -9.93
CA LYS A 72 -5.17 -4.04 -10.89
C LYS A 72 -6.38 -3.33 -11.51
N GLU A 73 -7.54 -3.99 -11.58
CA GLU A 73 -8.77 -3.38 -12.10
C GLU A 73 -9.27 -2.18 -11.28
N ASN A 74 -8.81 -2.02 -10.03
CA ASN A 74 -9.17 -0.89 -9.18
C ASN A 74 -8.34 0.37 -9.46
N PHE A 75 -7.30 0.24 -10.30
CA PHE A 75 -6.37 1.30 -10.63
C PHE A 75 -6.55 1.75 -12.07
N GLU A 76 -6.62 3.06 -12.25
CA GLU A 76 -6.64 3.70 -13.55
C GLU A 76 -5.20 4.10 -13.92
N GLU A 77 -4.89 4.06 -15.22
CA GLU A 77 -3.66 4.64 -15.80
C GLU A 77 -3.51 6.12 -15.45
#